data_AF-A0A967YYP1-F1
#
_entry.id   AF-A0A967YYP1-F1
#
_cell.length_a   1.000
_cell.length_b   1.000
_cell.length_c   1.000
_cell.angle_alpha   90.00
_cell.angle_beta   90.00
_cell.angle_gamma   90.00
#
_symmetry.space_group_name_H-M   'P 1'
#
loop_
_entity.id
_entity.type
_entity.pdbx_description
1 polymer ?
#
loop_
_entity_poly.entity_id
_entity_poly.type
_entity_poly.pdbx_seq_one_letter_code
_entity_poly.pdbx_strand_id
1 'polypeptide(L)'
;IEGRVGVYVEGIYNLNTSNDPVDFGNSVAYNLAFGYRLLPAVYETYPSPQLNGFLEINGITTNRNSINDQEVQDSGGTRIFLSPGIQYVGGRRWLLEASLQIPIVDEPNGTQLGTNWTVSFGTRVLLF
;
A
#
# COMPACT_ATOMS: atom_id res chain seq x y z
N ILE A 1 -23.26 -16.26 -3.15
CA ILE A 1 -22.35 -15.32 -2.45
C ILE A 1 -20.93 -15.87 -2.40
N GLU A 2 -20.75 -17.20 -2.50
CA GLU A 2 -19.44 -17.85 -2.53
C GLU A 2 -18.52 -17.30 -3.64
N GLY A 3 -17.24 -17.09 -3.32
CA GLY A 3 -16.19 -16.76 -4.29
C GLY A 3 -16.10 -15.31 -4.77
N ARG A 4 -16.81 -14.36 -4.13
CA ARG A 4 -16.73 -12.92 -4.46
C ARG A 4 -15.86 -12.10 -3.48
N VAL A 5 -15.54 -12.65 -2.31
CA VAL A 5 -14.71 -11.99 -1.30
C VAL A 5 -13.27 -12.45 -1.44
N GLY A 6 -12.33 -11.52 -1.30
CA GLY A 6 -10.89 -11.79 -1.19
C GLY A 6 -10.31 -11.06 0.01
N VAL A 7 -9.30 -11.65 0.63
CA VAL A 7 -8.50 -11.03 1.69
C VAL A 7 -7.04 -11.11 1.26
N TYR A 8 -6.33 -10.00 1.37
CA TYR A 8 -4.90 -9.91 1.10
C TYR A 8 -4.18 -9.38 2.34
N VAL A 9 -3.04 -9.98 2.67
CA VAL A 9 -2.19 -9.55 3.77
C VAL A 9 -0.76 -9.52 3.27
N GLU A 10 -0.06 -8.44 3.58
CA GLU A 10 1.34 -8.26 3.26
C GLU A 10 2.07 -7.59 4.42
N GLY A 11 3.31 -8.02 4.64
CA GLY A 11 4.24 -7.40 5.57
C GLY A 11 5.64 -7.43 4.96
N ILE A 12 6.31 -6.28 4.94
CA ILE A 12 7.64 -6.10 4.37
C ILE A 12 8.51 -5.40 5.41
N TYR A 13 9.67 -5.97 5.71
CA TYR A 13 10.68 -5.32 6.54
C TYR A 13 11.87 -4.91 5.68
N ASN A 14 12.21 -3.63 5.70
CA ASN A 14 13.36 -3.08 5.01
C ASN A 14 14.49 -2.82 6.01
N LEU A 15 15.59 -3.54 5.81
CA LEU A 15 16.86 -3.32 6.47
C LEU A 15 17.71 -2.39 5.61
N ASN A 16 17.95 -1.18 6.10
CA ASN A 16 18.82 -0.21 5.45
C ASN A 16 20.22 -0.30 6.07
N THR A 17 21.23 -0.34 5.19
CA THR A 17 22.65 -0.42 5.56
C THR A 17 23.38 0.66 4.78
N SER A 18 24.28 1.39 5.44
CA SER A 18 25.12 2.41 4.83
C SER A 18 26.60 2.14 5.11
N ASN A 19 27.47 2.61 4.22
CA ASN A 19 28.89 2.82 4.51
C ASN A 19 29.23 4.32 4.52
N ASP A 20 28.21 5.16 4.50
CA ASP A 20 28.32 6.62 4.48
C ASP A 20 27.93 7.20 5.84
N PRO A 21 28.25 8.47 6.11
CA PRO A 21 27.84 9.16 7.33
C PRO A 21 26.33 9.26 7.58
N VAL A 22 25.49 8.86 6.63
CA VAL A 22 24.03 8.94 6.73
C VAL A 22 23.46 7.53 6.68
N ASP A 23 22.70 7.15 7.71
CA ASP A 23 21.93 5.92 7.74
C ASP A 23 20.44 6.23 7.73
N PHE A 24 19.72 5.62 6.79
CA PHE A 24 18.27 5.68 6.78
C PHE A 24 17.70 4.68 7.78
N GLY A 25 16.68 5.10 8.53
CA GLY A 25 16.01 4.22 9.47
C GLY A 25 15.41 2.98 8.78
N ASN A 26 15.47 1.83 9.45
CA ASN A 26 14.77 0.62 9.01
C ASN A 26 13.24 0.87 9.02
N SER A 27 12.51 0.14 8.18
CA SER A 27 11.06 0.31 8.09
C SER A 27 10.31 -1.02 8.02
N VAL A 28 9.08 -1.02 8.56
CA VAL A 28 8.10 -2.09 8.37
C VAL A 28 6.92 -1.50 7.61
N ALA A 29 6.63 -2.03 6.43
CA ALA A 29 5.40 -1.77 5.70
C ALA A 29 4.43 -2.94 5.89
N TYR A 30 3.14 -2.63 5.98
CA TYR A 30 2.08 -3.63 6.16
C TYR A 30 0.83 -3.22 5.39
N ASN A 31 0.12 -4.22 4.90
CA ASN A 31 -1.14 -4.03 4.18
C ASN A 31 -2.12 -5.15 4.53
N LEU A 32 -3.37 -4.77 4.80
CA LEU A 32 -4.51 -5.67 4.93
C LEU A 32 -5.63 -5.16 4.01
N ALA A 33 -5.97 -5.95 3.00
CA ALA A 33 -7.02 -5.61 2.03
C ALA A 33 -8.20 -6.55 2.16
N PHE A 34 -9.41 -5.97 2.11
CA PHE A 34 -10.65 -6.70 1.90
C PHE A 34 -11.21 -6.33 0.52
N GLY A 35 -11.25 -7.30 -0.38
CA GLY A 35 -11.75 -7.14 -1.74
C GLY A 35 -13.12 -7.79 -1.92
N TYR A 36 -13.95 -7.17 -2.76
CA TYR A 36 -15.20 -7.75 -3.23
C TYR A 36 -15.34 -7.58 -4.74
N ARG A 37 -15.60 -8.69 -5.44
CA ARG A 37 -15.88 -8.68 -6.88
C ARG A 37 -17.24 -8.04 -7.13
N LEU A 38 -17.24 -6.84 -7.70
CA LEU A 38 -18.45 -6.12 -8.09
C LEU A 38 -19.03 -6.70 -9.38
N LEU A 39 -18.18 -6.94 -10.40
CA LEU A 39 -18.59 -7.47 -11.70
C LEU A 39 -17.57 -8.49 -12.25
N PRO A 40 -18.00 -9.50 -13.04
CA PRO A 40 -19.39 -9.91 -13.21
C PRO A 40 -19.89 -10.62 -11.93
N ALA A 41 -21.21 -10.64 -11.73
CA ALA A 41 -21.81 -11.32 -10.59
C ALA A 41 -21.67 -12.86 -10.69
N VAL A 42 -21.72 -13.39 -11.91
CA VAL A 42 -21.52 -14.79 -12.27
C VAL A 42 -20.58 -14.82 -13.48
N TYR A 43 -19.62 -15.75 -13.50
CA TYR A 43 -18.77 -15.93 -14.67
C TYR A 43 -19.53 -16.73 -15.74
N GLU A 44 -19.69 -16.14 -16.92
CA GLU A 44 -20.26 -16.86 -18.08
C GLU A 44 -19.16 -17.51 -18.94
N THR A 45 -17.97 -16.90 -19.00
CA THR A 45 -16.79 -17.38 -19.73
C THR A 45 -15.51 -17.04 -18.96
N TYR A 46 -14.48 -17.89 -19.04
CA TYR A 46 -13.18 -17.67 -18.40
C TYR A 46 -12.06 -17.64 -19.44
N PRO A 47 -11.18 -16.62 -19.46
CA PRO A 47 -11.11 -15.46 -18.55
C PRO A 47 -12.10 -14.35 -18.95
N SER A 48 -12.90 -13.87 -17.99
CA SER A 48 -13.74 -12.67 -18.15
C SER A 48 -13.05 -11.48 -17.49
N PRO A 49 -13.17 -10.26 -18.04
CA PRO A 49 -12.85 -9.05 -17.29
C PRO A 49 -13.60 -9.01 -15.97
N GLN A 50 -12.97 -8.41 -14.96
CA GLN A 50 -13.48 -8.37 -13.59
C GLN A 50 -13.26 -6.98 -12.99
N LEU A 51 -14.29 -6.44 -12.33
CA LEU A 51 -14.18 -5.23 -11.51
C LEU A 51 -14.32 -5.60 -10.04
N ASN A 52 -13.35 -5.18 -9.25
CA ASN A 52 -13.32 -5.33 -7.80
C ASN A 52 -13.41 -3.97 -7.15
N GLY A 53 -14.14 -3.89 -6.04
CA GLY A 53 -13.95 -2.86 -5.04
C GLY A 53 -13.13 -3.43 -3.90
N PHE A 54 -12.33 -2.61 -3.24
CA PHE A 54 -11.57 -3.03 -2.07
C PHE A 54 -11.48 -1.92 -1.04
N LEU A 55 -11.24 -2.32 0.20
CA LEU A 55 -10.90 -1.44 1.31
C LEU A 55 -9.62 -1.96 1.94
N GLU A 56 -8.61 -1.10 2.00
CA GLU A 56 -7.28 -1.42 2.52
C GLU A 56 -6.98 -0.65 3.80
N ILE A 57 -6.29 -1.31 4.72
CA ILE A 57 -5.53 -0.66 5.79
C ILE A 57 -4.06 -0.91 5.48
N ASN A 58 -3.38 0.13 5.03
CA ASN A 58 -1.98 0.06 4.62
C ASN A 58 -1.16 1.10 5.37
N GLY A 59 0.05 0.76 5.79
CA GLY A 59 0.88 1.65 6.56
C GLY A 59 2.35 1.33 6.51
N ILE A 60 3.15 2.28 6.97
CA ILE A 60 4.59 2.14 7.14
C ILE A 60 4.99 2.78 8.45
N THR A 61 5.85 2.09 9.19
CA THR A 61 6.55 2.62 10.36
C THR A 61 8.04 2.59 10.06
N THR A 62 8.68 3.74 10.18
CA THR A 62 10.10 3.93 9.87
C THR A 62 10.81 4.49 11.09
N ASN A 63 11.95 3.89 11.44
CA ASN A 63 12.83 4.40 12.50
C ASN A 63 13.43 5.76 12.10
N ARG A 64 14.01 6.48 13.07
CA ARG A 64 14.78 7.69 12.75
C ARG A 64 16.02 7.33 11.93
N ASN A 65 16.42 8.29 11.10
CA ASN A 65 17.71 8.29 10.43
C ASN A 65 18.81 8.69 11.42
N SER A 66 20.06 8.36 11.11
CA SER A 66 21.24 8.88 11.79
C SER A 66 22.18 9.60 10.83
N ILE A 67 22.87 10.61 11.35
CA ILE A 67 24.00 11.27 10.68
C ILE A 67 25.19 11.25 11.62
N ASN A 68 26.30 10.63 11.23
CA ASN A 68 27.47 10.39 12.08
C ASN A 68 27.06 9.78 13.44
N ASP A 69 26.26 8.72 13.40
CA ASP A 69 25.70 8.02 14.58
C ASP A 69 24.80 8.88 15.50
N GLN A 70 24.39 10.08 15.07
CA GLN A 70 23.45 10.92 15.81
C GLN A 70 22.06 10.87 15.18
N GLU A 71 21.03 10.56 15.97
CA GLU A 71 19.64 10.51 15.48
C GLU A 71 19.17 11.89 14.98
N VAL A 72 18.54 11.88 13.81
CA VAL A 72 17.85 13.05 13.27
C VAL A 72 16.43 13.07 13.84
N GLN A 73 16.15 14.03 14.73
CA GLN A 73 14.85 14.11 15.44
C GLN A 73 13.65 14.15 14.47
N ASP A 74 13.77 14.94 13.42
CA ASP A 74 12.75 15.15 12.39
C ASP A 74 12.89 14.12 11.25
N SER A 75 12.92 12.82 11.57
CA SER A 75 12.96 11.75 10.55
C SER A 75 12.18 10.51 10.96
N GLY A 76 11.67 9.75 9.98
CA GLY A 76 10.85 8.56 10.23
C GLY A 76 9.49 8.89 10.84
N GLY A 77 8.89 7.90 11.50
CA GLY A 77 7.55 7.98 12.10
C GLY A 77 6.61 6.91 11.54
N THR A 78 5.34 7.01 11.90
CA THR A 78 4.31 6.04 11.52
C THR A 78 3.21 6.71 10.71
N ARG A 79 2.85 6.09 9.59
CA ARG A 79 1.68 6.49 8.82
C ARG A 79 0.86 5.27 8.45
N ILE A 80 -0.45 5.35 8.72
CA ILE A 80 -1.42 4.32 8.41
C ILE A 80 -2.59 4.99 7.70
N PHE A 81 -3.01 4.38 6.59
CA PHE A 81 -4.10 4.84 5.77
C PHE A 81 -5.25 3.84 5.79
N LEU A 82 -6.46 4.39 5.70
CA LEU A 82 -7.65 3.67 5.23
C LEU A 82 -7.86 4.04 3.76
N SER A 83 -7.90 3.04 2.90
CA SER A 83 -7.75 3.21 1.46
C SER A 83 -8.86 2.47 0.70
N PRO A 84 -10.03 3.09 0.48
CA PRO A 84 -11.00 2.59 -0.49
C PRO A 84 -10.44 2.68 -1.92
N GLY A 85 -10.69 1.64 -2.70
CA GLY A 85 -10.22 1.58 -4.08
C GLY A 85 -11.03 0.66 -4.99
N ILE A 86 -10.68 0.72 -6.26
CA ILE A 86 -11.22 -0.11 -7.33
C ILE A 86 -10.08 -0.74 -8.11
N GLN A 87 -10.31 -1.96 -8.59
CA GLN A 87 -9.36 -2.69 -9.41
C GLN A 87 -10.10 -3.36 -10.58
N TYR A 88 -9.63 -3.09 -11.78
CA TYR A 88 -10.13 -3.69 -13.00
C TYR A 88 -9.10 -4.68 -13.55
N VAL A 89 -9.47 -5.95 -13.65
CA VAL A 89 -8.66 -7.02 -14.23
C VAL A 89 -9.16 -7.28 -15.64
N GLY A 90 -8.37 -6.89 -16.64
CA GLY A 90 -8.67 -7.08 -18.06
C GLY A 90 -8.25 -8.44 -18.57
N GLY A 91 -9.05 -9.47 -18.33
CA GLY A 91 -8.79 -10.84 -18.80
C GLY A 91 -7.60 -11.48 -18.07
N ARG A 92 -6.56 -11.90 -18.81
CA ARG A 92 -5.39 -12.62 -18.23
C ARG A 92 -4.13 -11.77 -18.09
N ARG A 93 -4.08 -10.56 -18.66
CA ARG A 93 -2.80 -9.90 -18.96
C ARG A 93 -2.58 -8.59 -18.22
N TRP A 94 -3.63 -7.87 -17.88
CA TRP A 94 -3.46 -6.54 -17.31
C TRP A 94 -4.47 -6.23 -16.23
N LEU A 95 -4.05 -5.37 -15.33
CA LEU A 95 -4.78 -4.94 -14.16
C LEU A 95 -4.56 -3.44 -14.02
N LEU A 96 -5.64 -2.68 -13.81
CA LEU A 96 -5.59 -1.28 -13.41
C LEU A 96 -6.17 -1.17 -12.00
N GLU A 97 -5.60 -0.31 -11.19
CA GLU A 97 -6.11 -0.03 -9.86
C GLU A 97 -6.00 1.45 -9.52
N ALA A 98 -6.95 1.92 -8.70
CA ALA A 98 -6.95 3.27 -8.17
C ALA A 98 -7.49 3.25 -6.74
N SER A 99 -6.91 4.06 -5.86
CA SER A 99 -7.38 4.22 -4.48
C SER A 99 -7.21 5.64 -3.97
N LEU A 100 -8.10 6.03 -3.05
CA LEU A 100 -7.97 7.24 -2.25
C LEU A 100 -7.53 6.82 -0.86
N GLN A 101 -6.34 7.23 -0.45
CA GLN A 101 -5.75 6.89 0.84
C GLN A 101 -5.94 8.06 1.81
N ILE A 102 -6.66 7.79 2.90
CA ILE A 102 -6.95 8.77 3.93
C ILE A 102 -6.19 8.35 5.19
N PRO A 103 -5.29 9.19 5.72
CA PRO A 103 -4.51 8.83 6.90
C PRO A 103 -5.43 8.73 8.10
N ILE A 104 -5.37 7.58 8.77
CA ILE A 104 -6.03 7.33 10.06
C ILE A 104 -5.03 7.42 11.23
N VAL A 105 -3.74 7.27 10.92
CA VAL A 105 -2.61 7.59 11.79
C VAL A 105 -1.58 8.34 10.95
N ASP A 106 -1.17 9.52 11.39
CA ASP A 106 -0.10 10.29 10.76
C ASP A 106 0.73 10.94 11.89
N GLU A 107 1.72 10.17 12.35
CA GLU A 107 2.60 10.51 13.46
C GLU A 107 4.04 10.56 12.96
N PRO A 108 4.41 11.55 12.11
CA PRO A 108 5.79 11.74 11.76
C PRO A 108 6.56 12.26 12.99
N ASN A 109 7.82 11.88 13.14
CA ASN A 109 8.62 12.34 14.27
C ASN A 109 8.90 13.85 14.18
N GLY A 110 8.85 14.54 15.33
CA GLY A 110 9.25 15.95 15.43
C GLY A 110 8.31 16.91 14.69
N THR A 111 8.87 17.78 13.87
CA THR A 111 8.15 18.86 13.15
C THR A 111 7.97 18.59 11.66
N GLN A 112 8.18 17.34 11.23
CA GLN A 112 7.98 16.90 9.86
C GLN A 112 6.55 17.15 9.37
N LEU A 113 6.42 17.39 8.07
CA LEU A 113 5.11 17.58 7.45
C LEU A 113 4.33 16.26 7.39
N GLY A 114 3.09 16.32 7.87
CA GLY A 114 2.12 15.26 7.74
C GLY A 114 1.56 15.14 6.32
N THR A 115 0.71 14.14 6.11
CA THR A 115 -0.04 13.93 4.86
C THR A 115 -1.53 14.04 5.15
N ASN A 116 -2.27 14.76 4.32
CA ASN A 116 -3.72 14.91 4.49
C ASN A 116 -4.51 13.84 3.73
N TRP A 117 -4.10 13.54 2.49
CA TRP A 117 -4.67 12.49 1.64
C TRP A 117 -3.68 12.15 0.53
N THR A 118 -3.85 10.98 -0.08
CA THR A 118 -3.07 10.54 -1.23
C THR A 118 -3.98 9.83 -2.22
N VAL A 119 -3.75 10.01 -3.51
CA VAL A 119 -4.41 9.21 -4.55
C VAL A 119 -3.34 8.32 -5.17
N SER A 120 -3.65 7.03 -5.27
CA SER A 120 -2.80 6.05 -5.94
C SER A 120 -3.48 5.58 -7.22
N PHE A 121 -2.68 5.41 -8.27
CA PHE A 121 -3.08 4.79 -9.52
C PHE A 121 -1.96 3.85 -9.98
N GLY A 122 -2.31 2.62 -10.33
CA GLY A 122 -1.36 1.57 -10.65
C GLY A 122 -1.82 0.71 -11.81
N THR A 123 -0.85 0.07 -12.46
CA THR A 123 -1.10 -0.95 -13.47
C THR A 123 -0.13 -2.10 -13.31
N ARG A 124 -0.58 -3.31 -13.66
CA ARG A 124 0.28 -4.48 -13.81
C ARG A 124 0.00 -5.09 -15.18
N VAL A 125 1.06 -5.41 -15.92
CA VAL A 125 0.96 -6.00 -17.26
C VAL A 125 1.90 -7.21 -17.35
N LEU A 126 1.35 -8.36 -17.73
CA LEU A 126 2.09 -9.58 -18.03
C LEU A 126 2.43 -9.61 -19.52
N LEU A 127 3.73 -9.70 -19.84
CA LEU A 127 4.23 -9.54 -21.21
C LEU A 127 4.29 -10.83 -22.04
N PHE A 128 4.05 -12.02 -21.45
CA PHE A 128 3.96 -13.30 -22.16
C PHE A 128 3.32 -14.36 -21.25
#